data_AF-A0A1W1Y5I3-F1
#
_entry.id   AF-A0A1W1Y5I3-F1
#
_cell.length_a   1.000
_cell.length_b   1.000
_cell.length_c   1.000
_cell.angle_alpha   90.00
_cell.angle_beta   90.00
_cell.angle_gamma   90.00
#
_symmetry.space_group_name_H-M   'P 1'
#
loop_
_entity.id
_entity.type
_entity.pdbx_description
1 polymer ?
#
loop_
_entity_poly.entity_id
_entity_poly.type
_entity_poly.pdbx_seq_one_letter_code
_entity_poly.pdbx_strand_id
1 'polypeptide(L)'
;MDVACQNRRPRLPLARILEMNLGFLGLQFSFGLQQGNMGPIYSYLGADESQLPMLQLAGPITGLLVQPIIGAMSDRTISRWGRRTPYFLIGAVLCCLGLVFMPLSSSILMAMSLLWILDAGNNITMEPYRAYVSDRLNPDQRQTGFLSQSAFTGLAQMLAFLTPSILVGLGMNQDWVDDHGIPYTVRVVFMVGAALSLGTILWSVLRVPELPLSQQEITHIRTLPKGPAATLREIAGAIADMPLAMRKLGLMSLFQWVGMSGYWTYAVYSISRTVYGTTDAHSSSFHTAVLTNGEIAAFYNAIAFVTAFAMVPLVKRIGPGPLHAICLFAGGIGMVLLPNVTDKALLFVPAIGIGLAWGSIMGNPYAILSNSIPPHRTGVYMGIFNMMIVIPMLLFAIVMSSLDLGFITLGFDAYKQVLGGDPRNMLMFCGVCLLLAGLSVLWVREGRVVATPASVQPA
;
A
#
# COMPACT_ATOMS: atom_id res chain seq x y z
N MET A 1 -27.34 38.35 14.91
CA MET A 1 -27.62 36.90 14.85
C MET A 1 -26.39 36.24 14.25
N ASP A 2 -25.68 35.48 15.08
CA ASP A 2 -24.30 35.07 14.86
C ASP A 2 -24.08 34.15 13.65
N VAL A 3 -23.16 34.56 12.78
CA VAL A 3 -22.57 33.74 11.70
C VAL A 3 -21.82 32.52 12.26
N ALA A 4 -21.61 32.44 13.58
CA ALA A 4 -20.92 31.36 14.27
C ALA A 4 -21.72 30.03 14.36
N CYS A 5 -23.02 30.02 14.02
CA CYS A 5 -23.88 28.84 14.24
C CYS A 5 -24.05 27.90 13.02
N GLN A 6 -23.50 28.22 11.84
CA GLN A 6 -23.83 27.48 10.60
C GLN A 6 -22.86 26.35 10.19
N ASN A 7 -21.81 26.04 10.96
CA ASN A 7 -20.77 25.11 10.48
C ASN A 7 -20.20 24.13 11.53
N ARG A 8 -20.97 23.74 12.55
CA ARG A 8 -20.53 22.65 13.44
C ARG A 8 -20.90 21.30 12.82
N ARG A 9 -19.90 20.59 12.31
CA ARG A 9 -20.08 19.20 11.87
C ARG A 9 -20.63 18.38 13.04
N PRO A 10 -21.54 17.44 12.81
CA PRO A 10 -22.13 16.66 13.89
C PRO A 10 -21.04 15.85 14.60
N ARG A 11 -21.01 15.93 15.94
CA ARG A 11 -20.11 15.11 16.74
C ARG A 11 -20.59 13.67 16.69
N LEU A 12 -19.76 12.76 16.20
CA LEU A 12 -20.14 11.35 16.05
C LEU A 12 -19.70 10.51 17.26
N PRO A 13 -20.53 9.59 17.77
CA PRO A 13 -20.06 8.61 18.76
C PRO A 13 -19.06 7.64 18.11
N LEU A 14 -18.21 7.02 18.92
CA LEU A 14 -17.14 6.12 18.44
C LEU A 14 -17.68 5.03 17.50
N ALA A 15 -18.82 4.44 17.80
CA ALA A 15 -19.44 3.43 16.94
C ALA A 15 -19.70 3.93 15.50
N ARG A 16 -20.15 5.19 15.34
CA ARG A 16 -20.35 5.78 14.01
C ARG A 16 -19.04 6.09 13.30
N ILE A 17 -18.00 6.46 14.05
CA ILE A 17 -16.64 6.64 13.50
C ILE A 17 -16.09 5.29 12.99
N LEU A 18 -16.34 4.21 13.72
CA LEU A 18 -15.95 2.86 13.30
C LEU A 18 -16.76 2.40 12.07
N GLU A 19 -18.09 2.57 12.07
CA GLU A 19 -18.94 2.25 10.90
C GLU A 19 -18.48 3.01 9.64
N MET A 20 -18.16 4.30 9.78
CA MET A 20 -17.65 5.13 8.70
C MET A 20 -16.32 4.61 8.14
N ASN A 21 -15.45 4.06 8.99
CA ASN A 21 -14.15 3.52 8.57
C ASN A 21 -14.20 2.03 8.21
N LEU A 22 -15.33 1.36 8.38
CA LEU A 22 -15.46 -0.05 8.08
C LEU A 22 -15.22 -0.35 6.59
N GLY A 23 -15.56 0.55 5.67
CA GLY A 23 -15.25 0.37 4.24
C GLY A 23 -13.75 0.33 3.92
N PHE A 24 -12.89 0.87 4.79
CA PHE A 24 -11.44 0.69 4.66
C PHE A 24 -11.01 -0.77 4.88
N LEU A 25 -11.76 -1.54 5.68
CA LEU A 25 -11.47 -2.95 5.90
C LEU A 25 -11.60 -3.74 4.58
N GLY A 26 -12.71 -3.61 3.87
CA GLY A 26 -12.90 -4.30 2.59
C GLY A 26 -11.89 -3.86 1.52
N LEU A 27 -11.61 -2.55 1.44
CA LEU A 27 -10.61 -2.00 0.53
C LEU A 27 -9.19 -2.55 0.82
N GLN A 28 -8.77 -2.57 2.07
CA GLN A 28 -7.43 -3.03 2.44
C GLN A 28 -7.30 -4.55 2.40
N PHE A 29 -8.40 -5.28 2.56
CA PHE A 29 -8.43 -6.72 2.32
C PHE A 29 -8.13 -7.03 0.85
N SER A 30 -8.75 -6.27 -0.08
CA SER A 30 -8.47 -6.34 -1.53
C SER A 30 -6.98 -6.13 -1.84
N PHE A 31 -6.35 -5.08 -1.29
CA PHE A 31 -4.91 -4.85 -1.44
C PHE A 31 -4.04 -5.95 -0.83
N GLY A 32 -4.47 -6.55 0.28
CA GLY A 32 -3.76 -7.69 0.88
C GLY A 32 -3.80 -8.93 -0.01
N LEU A 33 -4.97 -9.23 -0.59
CA LEU A 33 -5.11 -10.35 -1.53
C LEU A 33 -4.25 -10.17 -2.77
N GLN A 34 -4.23 -8.96 -3.31
CA GLN A 34 -3.41 -8.62 -4.45
C GLN A 34 -1.93 -8.86 -4.15
N GLN A 35 -1.40 -8.29 -3.06
CA GLN A 35 0.00 -8.47 -2.68
C GLN A 35 0.36 -9.94 -2.41
N GLY A 36 -0.57 -10.72 -1.86
CA GLY A 36 -0.30 -12.11 -1.47
C GLY A 36 -0.44 -13.14 -2.59
N ASN A 37 -1.27 -12.87 -3.60
CA ASN A 37 -1.72 -13.91 -4.54
C ASN A 37 -1.44 -13.62 -6.01
N MET A 38 -1.09 -12.38 -6.41
CA MET A 38 -0.93 -12.07 -7.84
C MET A 38 0.30 -12.71 -8.47
N GLY A 39 1.44 -12.69 -7.78
CA GLY A 39 2.63 -13.45 -8.23
C GLY A 39 2.29 -14.93 -8.49
N PRO A 40 1.79 -15.67 -7.48
CA PRO A 40 1.38 -17.06 -7.65
C PRO A 40 0.37 -17.29 -8.78
N ILE A 41 -0.68 -16.46 -8.90
CA ILE A 41 -1.65 -16.58 -10.00
C ILE A 41 -0.99 -16.44 -11.37
N TYR A 42 -0.08 -15.48 -11.55
CA TYR A 42 0.66 -15.38 -12.81
C TYR A 42 1.52 -16.62 -13.08
N SER A 43 2.18 -17.16 -12.06
CA SER A 43 2.99 -18.37 -12.22
C SER A 43 2.16 -19.63 -12.50
N TYR A 44 0.97 -19.79 -11.90
CA TYR A 44 0.04 -20.87 -12.27
C TYR A 44 -0.38 -20.76 -13.74
N LEU A 45 -0.48 -19.54 -14.27
CA LEU A 45 -0.80 -19.28 -15.67
C LEU A 45 0.42 -19.36 -16.61
N GLY A 46 1.58 -19.79 -16.09
CA GLY A 46 2.80 -20.00 -16.86
C GLY A 46 3.72 -18.79 -17.00
N ALA A 47 3.54 -17.73 -16.21
CA ALA A 47 4.45 -16.58 -16.24
C ALA A 47 5.79 -16.93 -15.59
N ASP A 48 6.87 -16.52 -16.25
CA ASP A 48 8.22 -16.61 -15.70
C ASP A 48 8.43 -15.54 -14.62
N GLU A 49 9.25 -15.85 -13.63
CA GLU A 49 9.59 -14.93 -12.54
C GLU A 49 10.19 -13.61 -13.02
N SER A 50 10.90 -13.60 -14.18
CA SER A 50 11.43 -12.38 -14.77
C SER A 50 10.37 -11.47 -15.36
N GLN A 51 9.11 -11.90 -15.49
CA GLN A 51 8.01 -11.09 -16.03
C GLN A 51 7.16 -10.44 -14.92
N LEU A 52 7.22 -10.99 -13.70
CA LEU A 52 6.35 -10.61 -12.59
C LEU A 52 6.40 -9.12 -12.21
N PRO A 53 7.56 -8.45 -12.18
CA PRO A 53 7.59 -7.02 -11.89
C PRO A 53 6.81 -6.19 -12.92
N MET A 54 6.89 -6.53 -14.21
CA MET A 54 6.15 -5.83 -15.26
C MET A 54 4.65 -6.14 -15.22
N LEU A 55 4.28 -7.40 -14.97
CA LEU A 55 2.86 -7.79 -14.85
C LEU A 55 2.14 -7.07 -13.70
N GLN A 56 2.88 -6.70 -12.64
CA GLN A 56 2.34 -6.00 -11.46
C GLN A 56 2.40 -4.47 -11.55
N LEU A 57 2.74 -3.89 -12.71
CA LEU A 57 2.80 -2.44 -12.92
C LEU A 57 1.47 -1.70 -12.71
N ALA A 58 0.35 -2.43 -12.76
CA ALA A 58 -0.99 -1.90 -12.54
C ALA A 58 -1.08 -1.05 -11.26
N GLY A 59 -0.58 -1.56 -10.12
CA GLY A 59 -0.68 -0.89 -8.83
C GLY A 59 0.04 0.46 -8.81
N PRO A 60 1.35 0.50 -9.10
CA PRO A 60 2.11 1.76 -9.16
C PRO A 60 1.54 2.75 -10.19
N ILE A 61 1.25 2.32 -11.42
CA ILE A 61 0.78 3.22 -12.49
C ILE A 61 -0.58 3.82 -12.14
N THR A 62 -1.53 3.00 -11.69
CA THR A 62 -2.85 3.51 -11.28
C THR A 62 -2.72 4.40 -10.04
N GLY A 63 -1.84 4.09 -9.09
CA GLY A 63 -1.56 4.96 -7.94
C GLY A 63 -1.06 6.36 -8.35
N LEU A 64 -0.18 6.44 -9.36
CA LEU A 64 0.36 7.70 -9.86
C LEU A 64 -0.65 8.52 -10.67
N LEU A 65 -1.47 7.86 -11.48
CA LEU A 65 -2.38 8.53 -12.42
C LEU A 65 -3.79 8.69 -11.86
N VAL A 66 -4.38 7.62 -11.34
CA VAL A 66 -5.78 7.56 -10.92
C VAL A 66 -5.99 8.34 -9.62
N GLN A 67 -5.14 8.20 -8.60
CA GLN A 67 -5.37 8.88 -7.33
C GLN A 67 -5.46 10.42 -7.47
N PRO A 68 -4.52 11.13 -8.13
CA PRO A 68 -4.62 12.58 -8.25
C PRO A 68 -5.80 13.04 -9.10
N ILE A 69 -6.11 12.30 -10.18
CA ILE A 69 -7.25 12.59 -11.06
C ILE A 69 -8.56 12.47 -10.27
N ILE A 70 -8.74 11.37 -9.54
CA ILE A 70 -9.95 11.10 -8.76
C ILE A 70 -10.05 12.04 -7.56
N GLY A 71 -8.95 12.38 -6.91
CA GLY A 71 -8.92 13.43 -5.88
C GLY A 71 -9.49 14.75 -6.41
N ALA A 72 -8.92 15.25 -7.51
CA ALA A 72 -9.34 16.51 -8.13
C ALA A 72 -10.77 16.48 -8.72
N MET A 73 -11.21 15.32 -9.23
CA MET A 73 -12.58 15.14 -9.73
C MET A 73 -13.60 15.05 -8.59
N SER A 74 -13.29 14.29 -7.54
CA SER A 74 -14.19 14.12 -6.39
C SER A 74 -14.34 15.40 -5.56
N ASP A 75 -13.30 16.24 -5.48
CA ASP A 75 -13.40 17.58 -4.85
C ASP A 75 -14.44 18.48 -5.54
N ARG A 76 -14.62 18.30 -6.84
CA ARG A 76 -15.45 19.16 -7.70
C ARG A 76 -16.83 18.56 -8.00
N THR A 77 -17.13 17.39 -7.45
CA THR A 77 -18.36 16.66 -7.77
C THR A 77 -19.54 17.21 -6.99
N ILE A 78 -20.64 17.49 -7.69
CA ILE A 78 -21.91 17.89 -7.09
C ILE A 78 -22.91 16.77 -7.40
N SER A 79 -23.24 15.97 -6.40
CA SER A 79 -24.19 14.86 -6.55
C SER A 79 -25.17 14.80 -5.39
N ARG A 80 -26.33 14.17 -5.61
CA ARG A 80 -27.34 13.92 -4.57
C ARG A 80 -26.85 12.99 -3.44
N TRP A 81 -25.79 12.22 -3.68
CA TRP A 81 -25.22 11.28 -2.71
C TRP A 81 -24.02 11.85 -1.96
N GLY A 82 -23.67 13.12 -2.21
CA GLY A 82 -22.43 13.75 -1.74
C GLY A 82 -21.37 13.82 -2.83
N ARG A 83 -20.22 14.44 -2.54
CA ARG A 83 -19.14 14.62 -3.51
C ARG A 83 -18.21 13.39 -3.63
N ARG A 84 -18.02 12.62 -2.55
CA ARG A 84 -17.13 11.45 -2.51
C ARG A 84 -17.86 10.14 -2.79
N THR A 85 -19.08 10.01 -2.30
CA THR A 85 -19.86 8.77 -2.37
C THR A 85 -19.93 8.11 -3.75
N PRO A 86 -20.15 8.83 -4.86
CA PRO A 86 -20.18 8.20 -6.19
C PRO A 86 -18.89 7.44 -6.51
N TYR A 87 -17.73 7.96 -6.11
CA TYR A 87 -16.43 7.34 -6.36
C TYR A 87 -16.25 6.09 -5.50
N PHE A 88 -16.74 6.07 -4.25
CA PHE A 88 -16.74 4.86 -3.43
C PHE A 88 -17.49 3.71 -4.10
N LEU A 89 -18.67 4.01 -4.64
CA LEU A 89 -19.52 2.99 -5.26
C LEU A 89 -18.92 2.50 -6.58
N ILE A 90 -18.44 3.41 -7.43
CA ILE A 90 -17.79 3.05 -8.69
C ILE A 90 -16.54 2.20 -8.42
N GLY A 91 -15.66 2.66 -7.53
CA GLY A 91 -14.45 1.93 -7.18
C GLY A 91 -14.77 0.58 -6.55
N ALA A 92 -15.73 0.49 -5.63
CA ALA A 92 -16.16 -0.78 -5.02
C ALA A 92 -16.69 -1.79 -6.05
N VAL A 93 -17.45 -1.34 -7.05
CA VAL A 93 -17.93 -2.21 -8.13
C VAL A 93 -16.76 -2.71 -8.98
N LEU A 94 -15.83 -1.83 -9.37
CA LEU A 94 -14.64 -2.23 -10.13
C LEU A 94 -13.76 -3.21 -9.35
N CYS A 95 -13.53 -2.95 -8.05
CA CYS A 95 -12.85 -3.87 -7.15
C CYS A 95 -13.55 -5.23 -7.10
N CYS A 96 -14.87 -5.23 -6.92
CA CYS A 96 -15.67 -6.46 -6.84
C CYS A 96 -15.56 -7.27 -8.13
N LEU A 97 -15.67 -6.63 -9.30
CA LEU A 97 -15.46 -7.29 -10.59
C LEU A 97 -14.06 -7.89 -10.69
N GLY A 98 -13.03 -7.11 -10.35
CA GLY A 98 -11.65 -7.59 -10.33
C GLY A 98 -11.50 -8.80 -9.41
N LEU A 99 -11.99 -8.74 -8.18
CA LEU A 99 -11.88 -9.82 -7.21
C LEU A 99 -12.69 -11.06 -7.61
N VAL A 100 -13.87 -10.90 -8.20
CA VAL A 100 -14.70 -12.04 -8.62
C VAL A 100 -14.08 -12.77 -9.82
N PHE A 101 -13.60 -12.03 -10.82
CA PHE A 101 -13.13 -12.64 -12.06
C PHE A 101 -11.65 -13.02 -12.03
N MET A 102 -10.82 -12.37 -11.19
CA MET A 102 -9.38 -12.65 -11.11
C MET A 102 -9.03 -14.13 -10.92
N PRO A 103 -9.59 -14.86 -9.92
CA PRO A 103 -9.23 -16.25 -9.69
C PRO A 103 -9.89 -17.22 -10.71
N LEU A 104 -10.62 -16.69 -11.69
CA LEU A 104 -11.20 -17.41 -12.84
C LEU A 104 -10.39 -17.17 -14.12
N SER A 105 -9.23 -16.53 -14.02
CA SER A 105 -8.38 -16.22 -15.16
C SER A 105 -7.89 -17.49 -15.85
N SER A 106 -8.05 -17.53 -17.17
CA SER A 106 -7.56 -18.64 -18.01
C SER A 106 -6.24 -18.32 -18.74
N SER A 107 -5.75 -17.08 -18.63
CA SER A 107 -4.51 -16.64 -19.27
C SER A 107 -3.87 -15.47 -18.52
N ILE A 108 -2.56 -15.29 -18.70
CA ILE A 108 -1.79 -14.17 -18.13
C ILE A 108 -2.40 -12.82 -18.54
N LEU A 109 -2.83 -12.68 -19.81
CA LEU A 109 -3.41 -11.42 -20.31
C LEU A 109 -4.74 -11.08 -19.63
N MET A 110 -5.58 -12.09 -19.36
CA MET A 110 -6.81 -11.92 -18.60
C MET A 110 -6.51 -11.49 -17.16
N ALA A 111 -5.61 -12.20 -16.47
CA ALA A 111 -5.20 -11.85 -15.11
C ALA A 111 -4.59 -10.44 -15.03
N MET A 112 -3.74 -10.07 -15.99
CA MET A 112 -3.17 -8.72 -16.08
C MET A 112 -4.29 -7.68 -16.27
N SER A 113 -5.19 -7.87 -17.24
CA SER A 113 -6.28 -6.91 -17.50
C SER A 113 -7.19 -6.73 -16.29
N LEU A 114 -7.51 -7.81 -15.58
CA LEU A 114 -8.30 -7.78 -14.36
C LEU A 114 -7.56 -7.10 -13.20
N LEU A 115 -6.23 -7.25 -13.12
CA LEU A 115 -5.41 -6.56 -12.13
C LEU A 115 -5.49 -5.05 -12.33
N TRP A 116 -5.40 -4.56 -13.57
CA TRP A 116 -5.56 -3.13 -13.89
C TRP A 116 -6.94 -2.59 -13.49
N ILE A 117 -8.02 -3.35 -13.71
CA ILE A 117 -9.38 -2.97 -13.29
C ILE A 117 -9.48 -2.93 -11.76
N LEU A 118 -8.97 -3.97 -11.09
CA LEU A 118 -8.95 -4.08 -9.63
C LEU A 118 -8.20 -2.92 -8.99
N ASP A 119 -7.01 -2.61 -9.50
CA ASP A 119 -6.16 -1.54 -9.01
C ASP A 119 -6.75 -0.15 -9.25
N ALA A 120 -7.30 0.08 -10.45
CA ALA A 120 -8.02 1.32 -10.73
C ALA A 120 -9.18 1.49 -9.74
N GLY A 121 -9.97 0.43 -9.50
CA GLY A 121 -11.05 0.43 -8.51
C GLY A 121 -10.57 0.77 -7.11
N ASN A 122 -9.51 0.09 -6.64
CA ASN A 122 -8.94 0.30 -5.31
C ASN A 122 -8.48 1.76 -5.14
N ASN A 123 -7.78 2.30 -6.14
CA ASN A 123 -7.28 3.68 -6.12
C ASN A 123 -8.39 4.74 -6.26
N ILE A 124 -9.44 4.47 -7.03
CA ILE A 124 -10.64 5.33 -7.11
C ILE A 124 -11.31 5.44 -5.74
N THR A 125 -11.40 4.34 -4.99
CA THR A 125 -12.02 4.33 -3.66
C THR A 125 -11.11 4.95 -2.59
N MET A 126 -9.82 4.61 -2.58
CA MET A 126 -8.90 4.95 -1.47
C MET A 126 -8.79 6.46 -1.21
N GLU A 127 -8.57 7.25 -2.26
CA GLU A 127 -8.25 8.67 -2.12
C GLU A 127 -9.44 9.49 -1.57
N PRO A 128 -10.66 9.39 -2.12
CA PRO A 128 -11.85 10.02 -1.55
C PRO A 128 -12.13 9.58 -0.11
N TYR A 129 -11.70 8.38 0.30
CA TYR A 129 -12.04 7.80 1.60
C TYR A 129 -11.15 8.39 2.70
N ARG A 130 -9.88 8.67 2.39
CA ARG A 130 -9.00 9.48 3.26
C ARG A 130 -9.55 10.90 3.45
N ALA A 131 -10.00 11.53 2.36
CA ALA A 131 -10.60 12.86 2.43
C ALA A 131 -11.91 12.86 3.24
N TYR A 132 -12.72 11.82 3.12
CA TYR A 132 -14.01 11.69 3.77
C TYR A 132 -13.95 11.78 5.30
N VAL A 133 -12.92 11.22 5.94
CA VAL A 133 -12.70 11.38 7.40
C VAL A 133 -12.51 12.85 7.77
N SER A 134 -11.66 13.55 7.00
CA SER A 134 -11.38 14.97 7.20
C SER A 134 -12.59 15.84 6.92
N ASP A 135 -13.48 15.41 6.03
CA ASP A 135 -14.69 16.14 5.66
C ASP A 135 -15.82 15.96 6.68
N ARG A 136 -15.97 14.74 7.20
CA ARG A 136 -17.08 14.36 8.08
C ARG A 136 -16.84 14.68 9.56
N LEU A 137 -15.61 14.50 10.05
CA LEU A 137 -15.31 14.60 11.47
C LEU A 137 -14.91 16.02 11.89
N ASN A 138 -15.27 16.40 13.12
CA ASN A 138 -14.74 17.61 13.77
C ASN A 138 -13.22 17.48 14.02
N PRO A 139 -12.47 18.60 14.08
CA PRO A 139 -11.02 18.57 14.31
C PRO A 139 -10.57 17.72 15.52
N ASP A 140 -11.33 17.72 16.62
CA ASP A 140 -11.08 16.93 17.82
C ASP A 140 -11.31 15.42 17.63
N GLN A 141 -12.05 15.01 16.59
CA GLN A 141 -12.36 13.61 16.29
C GLN A 141 -11.55 13.04 15.12
N ARG A 142 -10.85 13.87 14.35
CA ARG A 142 -10.08 13.44 13.17
C ARG A 142 -9.01 12.43 13.52
N GLN A 143 -8.29 12.63 14.64
CA GLN A 143 -7.28 11.68 15.10
C GLN A 143 -7.88 10.29 15.33
N THR A 144 -9.01 10.19 16.03
CA THR A 144 -9.72 8.92 16.25
C THR A 144 -10.17 8.29 14.93
N GLY A 145 -10.63 9.10 13.98
CA GLY A 145 -10.98 8.65 12.63
C GLY A 145 -9.80 8.02 11.89
N PHE A 146 -8.67 8.73 11.81
CA PHE A 146 -7.48 8.22 11.14
C PHE A 146 -6.89 7.00 11.83
N LEU A 147 -6.86 6.97 13.17
CA LEU A 147 -6.44 5.79 13.92
C LEU A 147 -7.33 4.57 13.63
N SER A 148 -8.64 4.78 13.51
CA SER A 148 -9.58 3.72 13.15
C SER A 148 -9.31 3.19 11.73
N GLN A 149 -9.00 4.07 10.76
CA GLN A 149 -8.58 3.64 9.42
C GLN A 149 -7.30 2.80 9.47
N SER A 150 -6.26 3.28 10.14
CA SER A 150 -4.99 2.55 10.27
C SER A 150 -5.19 1.18 10.93
N ALA A 151 -6.05 1.09 11.95
CA ALA A 151 -6.37 -0.19 12.59
C ALA A 151 -7.09 -1.16 11.64
N PHE A 152 -8.09 -0.69 10.90
CA PHE A 152 -8.77 -1.53 9.90
C PHE A 152 -7.85 -1.93 8.76
N THR A 153 -6.91 -1.08 8.34
CA THR A 153 -5.89 -1.42 7.36
C THR A 153 -5.03 -2.60 7.79
N GLY A 154 -4.45 -2.53 8.99
CA GLY A 154 -3.60 -3.60 9.52
C GLY A 154 -4.37 -4.90 9.70
N LEU A 155 -5.57 -4.82 10.30
CA LEU A 155 -6.44 -5.98 10.48
C LEU A 155 -6.82 -6.63 9.14
N ALA A 156 -7.24 -5.83 8.16
CA ALA A 156 -7.69 -6.34 6.87
C ALA A 156 -6.57 -7.02 6.08
N GLN A 157 -5.39 -6.42 6.03
CA GLN A 157 -4.24 -7.03 5.34
C GLN A 157 -3.78 -8.30 6.05
N MET A 158 -3.71 -8.29 7.40
CA MET A 158 -3.38 -9.50 8.17
C MET A 158 -4.37 -10.63 7.88
N LEU A 159 -5.67 -10.34 7.90
CA LEU A 159 -6.71 -11.32 7.57
C LEU A 159 -6.60 -11.78 6.12
N ALA A 160 -6.38 -10.88 5.16
CA ALA A 160 -6.25 -11.23 3.75
C ALA A 160 -5.09 -12.22 3.50
N PHE A 161 -3.94 -12.00 4.13
CA PHE A 161 -2.79 -12.89 4.03
C PHE A 161 -3.00 -14.23 4.76
N LEU A 162 -3.74 -14.23 5.88
CA LEU A 162 -3.93 -15.42 6.71
C LEU A 162 -5.13 -16.29 6.27
N THR A 163 -6.11 -15.73 5.55
CA THR A 163 -7.34 -16.43 5.16
C THR A 163 -7.05 -17.73 4.38
N PRO A 164 -6.14 -17.77 3.39
CA PRO A 164 -5.79 -19.03 2.71
C PRO A 164 -5.34 -20.14 3.68
N SER A 165 -4.44 -19.83 4.61
CA SER A 165 -3.97 -20.79 5.62
C SER A 165 -5.07 -21.22 6.60
N ILE A 166 -5.97 -20.29 6.99
CA ILE A 166 -7.13 -20.62 7.82
C ILE A 166 -8.03 -21.62 7.10
N LEU A 167 -8.34 -21.40 5.83
CA LEU A 167 -9.20 -22.30 5.06
C LEU A 167 -8.60 -23.70 4.95
N VAL A 168 -7.30 -23.80 4.71
CA VAL A 168 -6.58 -25.08 4.66
C VAL A 168 -6.57 -25.76 6.04
N GLY A 169 -6.31 -24.99 7.11
CA GLY A 169 -6.39 -25.48 8.49
C GLY A 169 -7.79 -25.94 8.91
N LEU A 170 -8.84 -25.39 8.30
CA LEU A 170 -10.24 -25.82 8.47
C LEU A 170 -10.63 -27.03 7.58
N GLY A 171 -9.68 -27.57 6.80
CA GLY A 171 -9.86 -28.81 6.04
C GLY A 171 -9.98 -28.65 4.52
N MET A 172 -9.81 -27.44 3.96
CA MET A 172 -9.72 -27.30 2.49
C MET A 172 -8.38 -27.87 1.98
N ASN A 173 -8.44 -28.69 0.94
CA ASN A 173 -7.22 -29.19 0.29
C ASN A 173 -6.55 -28.06 -0.51
N GLN A 174 -5.29 -27.75 -0.20
CA GLN A 174 -4.48 -26.76 -0.92
C GLN A 174 -4.20 -27.16 -2.38
N ASP A 175 -4.19 -28.47 -2.66
CA ASP A 175 -3.92 -29.03 -3.98
C ASP A 175 -5.19 -29.25 -4.82
N TRP A 176 -6.35 -28.84 -4.29
CA TRP A 176 -7.56 -28.77 -5.09
C TRP A 176 -7.47 -27.53 -5.99
N VAL A 177 -7.06 -27.75 -7.25
CA VAL A 177 -6.85 -26.73 -8.28
C VAL A 177 -7.84 -26.88 -9.42
N ASP A 178 -8.01 -25.81 -10.19
CA ASP A 178 -8.79 -25.80 -11.43
C ASP A 178 -7.96 -26.27 -12.66
N ASP A 179 -8.58 -26.23 -13.84
CA ASP A 179 -7.94 -26.60 -15.12
C ASP A 179 -6.73 -25.73 -15.50
N HIS A 180 -6.53 -24.58 -14.85
CA HIS A 180 -5.40 -23.67 -15.06
C HIS A 180 -4.41 -23.70 -13.89
N GLY A 181 -4.56 -24.66 -12.96
CA GLY A 181 -3.67 -24.81 -11.81
C GLY A 181 -3.88 -23.78 -10.69
N ILE A 182 -4.95 -22.97 -10.72
CA ILE A 182 -5.25 -22.02 -9.66
C ILE A 182 -5.98 -22.76 -8.52
N PRO A 183 -5.49 -22.71 -7.27
CA PRO A 183 -6.14 -23.36 -6.13
C PRO A 183 -7.54 -22.79 -5.84
N TYR A 184 -8.50 -23.68 -5.53
CA TYR A 184 -9.85 -23.29 -5.12
C TYR A 184 -9.87 -22.52 -3.79
N THR A 185 -8.84 -22.68 -2.95
CA THR A 185 -8.63 -21.82 -1.77
C THR A 185 -8.51 -20.35 -2.18
N VAL A 186 -7.72 -20.04 -3.21
CA VAL A 186 -7.57 -18.68 -3.75
C VAL A 186 -8.91 -18.16 -4.26
N ARG A 187 -9.68 -18.97 -5.00
CA ARG A 187 -11.03 -18.60 -5.47
C ARG A 187 -11.95 -18.19 -4.31
N VAL A 188 -12.03 -19.00 -3.26
CA VAL A 188 -12.87 -18.72 -2.09
C VAL A 188 -12.43 -17.42 -1.40
N VAL A 189 -11.13 -17.23 -1.19
CA VAL A 189 -10.62 -16.03 -0.52
C VAL A 189 -10.91 -14.76 -1.33
N PHE A 190 -10.80 -14.82 -2.66
CA PHE A 190 -11.16 -13.71 -3.54
C PHE A 190 -12.67 -13.41 -3.51
N MET A 191 -13.54 -14.42 -3.41
CA MET A 191 -14.99 -14.21 -3.19
C MET A 191 -15.28 -13.54 -1.84
N VAL A 192 -14.60 -13.98 -0.77
CA VAL A 192 -14.69 -13.33 0.55
C VAL A 192 -14.24 -11.88 0.44
N GLY A 193 -13.12 -11.61 -0.25
CA GLY A 193 -12.64 -10.27 -0.51
C GLY A 193 -13.65 -9.41 -1.27
N ALA A 194 -14.30 -9.95 -2.31
CA ALA A 194 -15.32 -9.25 -3.07
C ALA A 194 -16.53 -8.88 -2.21
N ALA A 195 -17.03 -9.84 -1.41
CA ALA A 195 -18.14 -9.63 -0.49
C ALA A 195 -17.80 -8.59 0.60
N LEU A 196 -16.60 -8.67 1.18
CA LEU A 196 -16.12 -7.70 2.17
C LEU A 196 -15.93 -6.31 1.55
N SER A 197 -15.30 -6.22 0.38
CA SER A 197 -15.07 -4.95 -0.33
C SER A 197 -16.38 -4.22 -0.61
N LEU A 198 -17.31 -4.88 -1.32
CA LEU A 198 -18.59 -4.27 -1.65
C LEU A 198 -19.46 -4.03 -0.41
N GLY A 199 -19.57 -5.04 0.47
CA GLY A 199 -20.45 -5.00 1.63
C GLY A 199 -20.04 -3.96 2.66
N THR A 200 -18.76 -3.85 3.00
CA THR A 200 -18.29 -2.89 4.00
C THR A 200 -18.31 -1.45 3.50
N ILE A 201 -18.02 -1.22 2.21
CA ILE A 201 -18.13 0.11 1.59
C ILE A 201 -19.59 0.55 1.55
N LEU A 202 -20.49 -0.33 1.09
CA LEU A 202 -21.92 -0.04 1.04
C LEU A 202 -22.48 0.22 2.44
N TRP A 203 -22.09 -0.60 3.43
CA TRP A 203 -22.46 -0.39 4.82
C TRP A 203 -22.03 0.98 5.34
N SER A 204 -20.77 1.37 5.14
CA SER A 204 -20.25 2.68 5.55
C SER A 204 -21.06 3.82 4.96
N VAL A 205 -21.26 3.81 3.64
CA VAL A 205 -21.96 4.87 2.91
C VAL A 205 -23.43 5.00 3.33
N LEU A 206 -24.12 3.88 3.56
CA LEU A 206 -25.52 3.88 3.97
C LEU A 206 -25.69 4.29 5.44
N ARG A 207 -24.76 3.89 6.31
CA ARG A 207 -24.85 4.14 7.77
C ARG A 207 -24.37 5.52 8.17
N VAL A 208 -23.36 6.03 7.46
CA VAL A 208 -22.84 7.37 7.64
C VAL A 208 -22.82 8.04 6.26
N PRO A 209 -23.95 8.59 5.81
CA PRO A 209 -24.01 9.34 4.55
C PRO A 209 -23.18 10.63 4.64
N GLU A 210 -22.67 11.08 3.50
CA GLU A 210 -21.92 12.34 3.42
C GLU A 210 -22.77 13.56 3.81
N LEU A 211 -22.13 14.65 4.27
CA LEU A 211 -22.84 15.91 4.52
C LEU A 211 -23.27 16.52 3.17
N PRO A 212 -24.49 17.07 3.05
CA PRO A 212 -24.87 17.81 1.86
C PRO A 212 -23.99 19.07 1.71
N LEU A 213 -23.64 19.39 0.48
CA LEU A 213 -22.87 20.61 0.16
C LEU A 213 -23.72 21.86 0.43
N SER A 214 -23.13 22.86 1.08
CA SER A 214 -23.74 24.18 1.22
C SER A 214 -23.76 24.94 -0.11
N GLN A 215 -24.66 25.92 -0.24
CA GLN A 215 -24.74 26.76 -1.45
C GLN A 215 -23.44 27.55 -1.71
N GLN A 216 -22.71 27.91 -0.65
CA GLN A 216 -21.41 28.56 -0.74
C GLN A 216 -20.36 27.63 -1.34
N GLU A 217 -20.29 26.38 -0.87
CA GLU A 217 -19.38 25.37 -1.41
C GLU A 217 -19.67 25.04 -2.88
N ILE A 218 -20.96 24.89 -3.24
CA ILE A 218 -21.38 24.68 -4.63
C ILE A 218 -20.90 25.83 -5.52
N THR A 219 -21.03 27.07 -5.05
CA THR A 219 -20.61 28.25 -5.80
C THR A 219 -19.09 28.30 -5.94
N HIS A 220 -18.34 28.01 -4.87
CA HIS A 220 -16.89 27.91 -4.91
C HIS A 220 -16.40 26.82 -5.87
N ILE A 221 -16.99 25.63 -5.83
CA ILE A 221 -16.65 24.52 -6.74
C ILE A 221 -16.84 24.94 -8.21
N ARG A 222 -17.89 25.71 -8.50
CA ARG A 222 -18.18 26.20 -9.86
C ARG A 222 -17.17 27.25 -10.35
N THR A 223 -16.51 27.99 -9.46
CA THR A 223 -15.51 29.02 -9.81
C THR A 223 -14.09 28.49 -9.90
N LEU A 224 -13.82 27.25 -9.44
CA LEU A 224 -12.49 26.66 -9.54
C LEU A 224 -12.03 26.54 -11.01
N PRO A 225 -10.76 26.90 -11.31
CA PRO A 225 -10.21 26.77 -12.65
C PRO A 225 -10.26 25.31 -13.09
N LYS A 226 -10.76 25.11 -14.31
CA LYS A 226 -10.97 23.79 -14.91
C LYS A 226 -9.78 23.45 -15.81
N GLY A 227 -9.33 22.20 -15.73
CA GLY A 227 -8.49 21.60 -16.77
C GLY A 227 -7.16 21.02 -16.27
N PRO A 228 -6.61 20.02 -16.98
CA PRO A 228 -5.39 19.31 -16.60
C PRO A 228 -4.15 20.21 -16.60
N ALA A 229 -4.12 21.25 -17.43
CA ALA A 229 -2.97 22.17 -17.53
C ALA A 229 -2.72 22.97 -16.23
N ALA A 230 -3.77 23.34 -15.49
CA ALA A 230 -3.64 24.04 -14.22
C ALA A 230 -3.04 23.13 -13.14
N THR A 231 -3.53 21.90 -13.05
CA THR A 231 -3.01 20.87 -12.12
C THR A 231 -1.55 20.53 -12.43
N LEU A 232 -1.19 20.33 -13.70
CA LEU A 232 0.20 20.06 -14.10
C LEU A 232 1.14 21.21 -13.75
N ARG A 233 0.70 22.47 -13.93
CA ARG A 233 1.49 23.65 -13.58
C ARG A 233 1.73 23.75 -12.07
N GLU A 234 0.73 23.42 -11.26
CA GLU A 234 0.85 23.39 -9.80
C GLU A 234 1.85 22.32 -9.32
N ILE A 235 1.77 21.11 -9.89
CA ILE A 235 2.73 20.03 -9.61
C ILE A 235 4.14 20.45 -10.02
N ALA A 236 4.32 21.00 -11.23
CA ALA A 236 5.62 21.45 -11.71
C ALA A 236 6.23 22.53 -10.81
N GLY A 237 5.42 23.51 -10.39
CA GLY A 237 5.84 24.54 -9.44
C GLY A 237 6.25 23.96 -8.08
N ALA A 238 5.47 23.02 -7.54
CA ALA A 238 5.79 22.40 -6.25
C ALA A 238 7.02 21.48 -6.29
N ILE A 239 7.31 20.85 -7.43
CA ILE A 239 8.57 20.12 -7.64
C ILE A 239 9.76 21.08 -7.67
N ALA A 240 9.62 22.24 -8.33
CA ALA A 240 10.68 23.26 -8.36
C ALA A 240 10.95 23.85 -6.96
N ASP A 241 9.89 24.13 -6.19
CA ASP A 241 9.95 24.69 -4.84
C ASP A 241 10.29 23.64 -3.75
N MET A 242 10.55 22.38 -4.14
CA MET A 242 10.62 21.26 -3.21
C MET A 242 11.64 21.48 -2.09
N PRO A 243 11.26 21.35 -0.80
CA PRO A 243 12.17 21.52 0.32
C PRO A 243 13.35 20.54 0.28
N LEU A 244 14.50 20.97 0.79
CA LEU A 244 15.72 20.15 0.81
C LEU A 244 15.52 18.80 1.52
N ALA A 245 14.77 18.79 2.63
CA ALA A 245 14.43 17.56 3.35
C ALA A 245 13.76 16.53 2.44
N MET A 246 12.78 16.97 1.64
CA MET A 246 12.05 16.12 0.72
C MET A 246 12.92 15.63 -0.44
N ARG A 247 13.76 16.51 -1.02
CA ARG A 247 14.71 16.12 -2.07
C ARG A 247 15.65 15.00 -1.60
N LYS A 248 16.18 15.13 -0.37
CA LYS A 248 17.04 14.10 0.23
C LYS A 248 16.30 12.79 0.52
N LEU A 249 15.03 12.86 0.95
CA LEU A 249 14.19 11.68 1.11
C LEU A 249 13.93 10.96 -0.21
N GLY A 250 14.04 11.64 -1.35
CA GLY A 250 13.94 11.01 -2.68
C GLY A 250 14.96 9.89 -2.90
N LEU A 251 16.22 10.07 -2.46
CA LEU A 251 17.26 9.02 -2.58
C LEU A 251 16.96 7.82 -1.68
N MET A 252 16.54 8.07 -0.43
CA MET A 252 16.06 7.00 0.44
C MET A 252 14.89 6.26 -0.20
N SER A 253 13.92 7.00 -0.74
CA SER A 253 12.69 6.44 -1.32
C SER A 253 13.01 5.57 -2.53
N LEU A 254 14.00 5.96 -3.35
CA LEU A 254 14.51 5.14 -4.43
C LEU A 254 14.95 3.75 -3.94
N PHE A 255 15.87 3.69 -3.00
CA PHE A 255 16.37 2.41 -2.50
C PHE A 255 15.29 1.62 -1.74
N GLN A 256 14.53 2.30 -0.89
CA GLN A 256 13.49 1.67 -0.08
C GLN A 256 12.43 0.98 -0.94
N TRP A 257 11.89 1.68 -1.93
CA TRP A 257 10.79 1.15 -2.74
C TRP A 257 11.26 0.18 -3.81
N VAL A 258 12.49 0.30 -4.32
CA VAL A 258 13.14 -0.76 -5.11
C VAL A 258 13.24 -2.05 -4.28
N GLY A 259 13.73 -1.97 -3.04
CA GLY A 259 13.86 -3.13 -2.17
C GLY A 259 12.52 -3.74 -1.77
N MET A 260 11.53 -2.92 -1.41
CA MET A 260 10.19 -3.43 -1.07
C MET A 260 9.47 -4.05 -2.27
N SER A 261 9.59 -3.48 -3.47
CA SER A 261 9.02 -4.07 -4.70
C SER A 261 9.59 -5.44 -5.02
N GLY A 262 10.91 -5.60 -4.88
CA GLY A 262 11.55 -6.90 -5.08
C GLY A 262 11.18 -7.90 -3.98
N TYR A 263 11.09 -7.48 -2.72
CA TYR A 263 10.64 -8.34 -1.64
C TYR A 263 9.23 -8.88 -1.90
N TRP A 264 8.24 -8.02 -2.17
CA TRP A 264 6.87 -8.46 -2.41
C TRP A 264 6.72 -9.34 -3.64
N THR A 265 7.52 -9.08 -4.68
CA THR A 265 7.47 -9.88 -5.91
C THR A 265 8.10 -11.26 -5.72
N TYR A 266 9.23 -11.34 -5.01
CA TYR A 266 10.10 -12.53 -5.01
C TYR A 266 10.12 -13.33 -3.70
N ALA A 267 9.51 -12.85 -2.61
CA ALA A 267 9.55 -13.53 -1.31
C ALA A 267 9.01 -14.97 -1.37
N VAL A 268 7.86 -15.18 -2.00
CA VAL A 268 7.25 -16.52 -2.11
C VAL A 268 8.15 -17.50 -2.87
N TYR A 269 8.79 -17.05 -3.93
CA TYR A 269 9.69 -17.85 -4.77
C TYR A 269 11.03 -18.15 -4.08
N SER A 270 11.48 -17.25 -3.20
CA SER A 270 12.62 -17.50 -2.34
C SER A 270 12.30 -18.57 -1.30
N ILE A 271 11.15 -18.47 -0.63
CA ILE A 271 10.67 -19.46 0.35
C ILE A 271 10.46 -20.82 -0.32
N SER A 272 9.87 -20.86 -1.53
CA SER A 272 9.61 -22.11 -2.25
C SER A 272 10.91 -22.88 -2.55
N ARG A 273 11.99 -22.18 -2.91
CA ARG A 273 13.29 -22.79 -3.21
C ARG A 273 14.06 -23.19 -1.95
N THR A 274 14.04 -22.35 -0.92
CA THR A 274 14.91 -22.48 0.26
C THR A 274 14.37 -23.47 1.28
N VAL A 275 13.06 -23.43 1.53
CA VAL A 275 12.39 -24.21 2.57
C VAL A 275 11.75 -25.46 1.96
N TYR A 276 11.17 -25.31 0.77
CA TYR A 276 10.36 -26.37 0.14
C TYR A 276 11.01 -27.03 -1.08
N GLY A 277 12.20 -26.58 -1.49
CA GLY A 277 13.01 -27.20 -2.54
C GLY A 277 12.36 -27.26 -3.93
N THR A 278 11.44 -26.34 -4.25
CA THR A 278 10.70 -26.37 -5.53
C THR A 278 10.72 -25.04 -6.28
N THR A 279 10.76 -25.15 -7.60
CA THR A 279 10.52 -24.06 -8.57
C THR A 279 9.26 -24.29 -9.39
N ASP A 280 8.61 -25.45 -9.24
CA ASP A 280 7.40 -25.80 -9.98
C ASP A 280 6.17 -25.20 -9.30
N ALA A 281 5.55 -24.23 -9.97
CA ALA A 281 4.37 -23.54 -9.47
C ALA A 281 3.17 -24.47 -9.24
N HIS A 282 3.09 -25.61 -9.92
CA HIS A 282 1.97 -26.55 -9.78
C HIS A 282 2.22 -27.64 -8.73
N SER A 283 3.37 -27.64 -8.07
CA SER A 283 3.70 -28.61 -7.03
C SER A 283 3.01 -28.28 -5.70
N SER A 284 2.63 -29.31 -4.94
CA SER A 284 2.07 -29.17 -3.58
C SER A 284 3.01 -28.40 -2.63
N SER A 285 4.32 -28.59 -2.81
CA SER A 285 5.36 -27.82 -2.11
C SER A 285 5.27 -26.32 -2.39
N PHE A 286 4.94 -25.92 -3.63
CA PHE A 286 4.79 -24.51 -3.97
C PHE A 286 3.50 -23.93 -3.38
N HIS A 287 2.38 -24.67 -3.43
CA HIS A 287 1.16 -24.26 -2.74
C HIS A 287 1.40 -24.04 -1.23
N THR A 288 2.16 -24.92 -0.59
CA THR A 288 2.56 -24.78 0.81
C THR A 288 3.47 -23.56 1.05
N ALA A 289 4.35 -23.25 0.09
CA ALA A 289 5.19 -22.04 0.13
C ALA A 289 4.37 -20.75 0.04
N VAL A 290 3.31 -20.72 -0.80
CA VAL A 290 2.37 -19.60 -0.92
C VAL A 290 1.66 -19.35 0.42
N LEU A 291 1.15 -20.41 1.07
CA LEU A 291 0.54 -20.30 2.39
C LEU A 291 1.52 -19.79 3.45
N THR A 292 2.75 -20.31 3.44
CA THR A 292 3.81 -19.90 4.36
C THR A 292 4.19 -18.43 4.18
N ASN A 293 4.29 -17.96 2.94
CA ASN A 293 4.50 -16.56 2.63
C ASN A 293 3.35 -15.69 3.16
N GLY A 294 2.10 -16.15 3.03
CA GLY A 294 0.93 -15.51 3.64
C GLY A 294 1.02 -15.41 5.16
N GLU A 295 1.43 -16.49 5.85
CA GLU A 295 1.61 -16.50 7.30
C GLU A 295 2.70 -15.51 7.75
N ILE A 296 3.83 -15.48 7.06
CA ILE A 296 4.92 -14.53 7.31
C ILE A 296 4.45 -13.10 7.04
N ALA A 297 3.67 -12.90 5.97
CA ALA A 297 3.13 -11.59 5.63
C ALA A 297 2.14 -11.07 6.68
N ALA A 298 1.25 -11.92 7.16
CA ALA A 298 0.35 -11.61 8.27
C ALA A 298 1.15 -11.27 9.54
N PHE A 299 2.19 -12.04 9.85
CA PHE A 299 3.02 -11.82 11.02
C PHE A 299 3.80 -10.50 10.96
N TYR A 300 4.53 -10.20 9.88
CA TYR A 300 5.27 -8.94 9.82
C TYR A 300 4.33 -7.73 9.80
N ASN A 301 3.12 -7.83 9.24
CA ASN A 301 2.11 -6.77 9.32
C ASN A 301 1.59 -6.58 10.75
N ALA A 302 1.44 -7.65 11.53
CA ALA A 302 1.12 -7.54 12.96
C ALA A 302 2.26 -6.85 13.73
N ILE A 303 3.52 -7.19 13.43
CA ILE A 303 4.68 -6.47 13.99
C ILE A 303 4.66 -5.00 13.57
N ALA A 304 4.39 -4.68 12.31
CA ALA A 304 4.30 -3.30 11.83
C ALA A 304 3.21 -2.50 12.57
N PHE A 305 2.05 -3.11 12.82
CA PHE A 305 0.97 -2.52 13.60
C PHE A 305 1.42 -2.20 15.04
N VAL A 306 2.02 -3.16 15.75
CA VAL A 306 2.54 -2.94 17.12
C VAL A 306 3.62 -1.87 17.11
N THR A 307 4.49 -1.90 16.10
CA THR A 307 5.60 -0.95 15.92
C THR A 307 5.09 0.47 15.75
N ALA A 308 4.01 0.69 14.99
CA ALA A 308 3.44 2.02 14.78
C ALA A 308 3.08 2.72 16.10
N PHE A 309 2.57 1.99 17.10
CA PHE A 309 2.30 2.54 18.43
C PHE A 309 3.57 2.68 19.27
N ALA A 310 4.43 1.65 19.26
CA ALA A 310 5.68 1.64 20.03
C ALA A 310 6.65 2.76 19.59
N MET A 311 6.60 3.16 18.32
CA MET A 311 7.43 4.24 17.78
C MET A 311 7.05 5.61 18.30
N VAL A 312 5.79 5.89 18.69
CA VAL A 312 5.36 7.23 19.13
C VAL A 312 6.23 7.82 20.26
N PRO A 313 6.46 7.12 21.39
CA PRO A 313 7.36 7.62 22.43
C PRO A 313 8.83 7.65 21.99
N LEU A 314 9.25 6.74 21.12
CA LEU A 314 10.63 6.65 20.63
C LEU A 314 10.97 7.81 19.68
N VAL A 315 10.07 8.18 18.78
CA VAL A 315 10.20 9.33 17.88
C VAL A 315 10.44 10.61 18.68
N LYS A 316 9.76 10.78 19.84
CA LYS A 316 9.97 11.94 20.71
C LYS A 316 11.35 11.98 21.36
N ARG A 317 12.01 10.83 21.55
CA ARG A 317 13.32 10.72 22.21
C ARG A 317 14.48 10.79 21.23
N ILE A 318 14.42 10.04 20.12
CA ILE A 318 15.54 9.89 19.17
C ILE A 318 15.29 10.59 17.82
N GLY A 319 14.07 11.08 17.60
CA GLY A 319 13.66 11.71 16.34
C GLY A 319 13.19 10.71 15.28
N PRO A 320 12.37 11.15 14.31
CA PRO A 320 11.78 10.27 13.29
C PRO A 320 12.82 9.74 12.30
N GLY A 321 13.83 10.53 11.94
CA GLY A 321 14.89 10.12 11.00
C GLY A 321 15.75 8.96 11.52
N PRO A 322 16.47 9.12 12.66
CA PRO A 322 17.30 8.05 13.21
C PRO A 322 16.51 6.77 13.51
N LEU A 323 15.28 6.90 14.06
CA LEU A 323 14.43 5.74 14.30
C LEU A 323 14.07 5.01 13.00
N HIS A 324 13.73 5.76 11.95
CA HIS A 324 13.44 5.19 10.65
C HIS A 324 14.66 4.46 10.06
N ALA A 325 15.86 5.04 10.17
CA ALA A 325 17.08 4.38 9.73
C ALA A 325 17.33 3.04 10.46
N ILE A 326 17.13 3.00 11.79
CA ILE A 326 17.26 1.75 12.58
C ILE A 326 16.29 0.68 12.07
N CYS A 327 15.05 1.05 11.79
CA CYS A 327 14.06 0.10 11.30
C CYS A 327 14.35 -0.36 9.88
N LEU A 328 14.84 0.52 9.00
CA LEU A 328 15.31 0.12 7.67
C LEU A 328 16.51 -0.82 7.74
N PHE A 329 17.45 -0.60 8.67
CA PHE A 329 18.54 -1.55 8.89
C PHE A 329 18.04 -2.92 9.36
N ALA A 330 17.09 -2.94 10.31
CA ALA A 330 16.47 -4.19 10.76
C ALA A 330 15.75 -4.92 9.61
N GLY A 331 15.02 -4.21 8.76
CA GLY A 331 14.37 -4.77 7.57
C GLY A 331 15.37 -5.28 6.54
N GLY A 332 16.43 -4.52 6.26
CA GLY A 332 17.49 -4.90 5.34
C GLY A 332 18.21 -6.17 5.78
N ILE A 333 18.58 -6.25 7.07
CA ILE A 333 19.16 -7.47 7.67
C ILE A 333 18.17 -8.63 7.56
N GLY A 334 16.88 -8.41 7.88
CA GLY A 334 15.84 -9.42 7.75
C GLY A 334 15.75 -9.98 6.32
N MET A 335 15.74 -9.12 5.30
CA MET A 335 15.69 -9.55 3.90
C MET A 335 16.95 -10.27 3.42
N VAL A 336 18.14 -9.89 3.91
CA VAL A 336 19.40 -10.62 3.61
C VAL A 336 19.41 -12.00 4.25
N LEU A 337 18.87 -12.14 5.47
CA LEU A 337 18.87 -13.42 6.19
C LEU A 337 17.80 -14.39 5.70
N LEU A 338 16.62 -13.90 5.31
CA LEU A 338 15.48 -14.72 4.90
C LEU A 338 15.82 -15.83 3.87
N PRO A 339 16.52 -15.57 2.75
CA PRO A 339 16.84 -16.60 1.76
C PRO A 339 17.82 -17.68 2.25
N ASN A 340 18.42 -17.52 3.44
CA ASN A 340 19.33 -18.50 4.03
C ASN A 340 18.64 -19.41 5.06
N VAL A 341 17.36 -19.17 5.34
CA VAL A 341 16.59 -19.95 6.30
C VAL A 341 15.92 -21.12 5.60
N THR A 342 16.19 -22.33 6.08
CA THR A 342 15.63 -23.58 5.54
C THR A 342 14.45 -24.12 6.36
N ASP A 343 14.31 -23.66 7.61
CA ASP A 343 13.23 -24.08 8.51
C ASP A 343 12.09 -23.06 8.54
N LYS A 344 10.84 -23.53 8.37
CA LYS A 344 9.64 -22.69 8.36
C LYS A 344 9.51 -21.82 9.62
N ALA A 345 9.74 -22.39 10.80
CA ALA A 345 9.56 -21.67 12.07
C ALA A 345 10.58 -20.52 12.22
N LEU A 346 11.78 -20.71 11.68
CA LEU A 346 12.84 -19.70 11.74
C LEU A 346 12.58 -18.51 10.78
N LEU A 347 11.70 -18.63 9.78
CA LEU A 347 11.35 -17.53 8.87
C LEU A 347 10.69 -16.34 9.59
N PHE A 348 10.04 -16.59 10.73
CA PHE A 348 9.39 -15.53 11.51
C PHE A 348 10.41 -14.60 12.20
N VAL A 349 11.66 -15.04 12.39
CA VAL A 349 12.72 -14.22 13.00
C VAL A 349 13.12 -13.04 12.09
N PRO A 350 13.57 -13.24 10.83
CA PRO A 350 13.84 -12.12 9.92
C PRO A 350 12.58 -11.29 9.61
N ALA A 351 11.39 -11.89 9.67
CA ALA A 351 10.12 -11.19 9.48
C ALA A 351 9.87 -10.11 10.54
N ILE A 352 10.43 -10.23 11.77
CA ILE A 352 10.38 -9.15 12.77
C ILE A 352 11.04 -7.89 12.22
N GLY A 353 12.24 -8.01 11.65
CA GLY A 353 12.98 -6.89 11.06
C GLY A 353 12.21 -6.24 9.91
N ILE A 354 11.64 -7.06 9.03
CA ILE A 354 10.81 -6.59 7.90
C ILE A 354 9.55 -5.85 8.42
N GLY A 355 8.92 -6.36 9.47
CA GLY A 355 7.77 -5.72 10.11
C GLY A 355 8.11 -4.39 10.76
N LEU A 356 9.26 -4.30 11.45
CA LEU A 356 9.76 -3.03 12.01
C LEU A 356 9.98 -1.99 10.91
N ALA A 357 10.61 -2.40 9.79
CA ALA A 357 10.81 -1.53 8.63
C ALA A 357 9.46 -1.07 8.06
N TRP A 358 8.54 -1.99 7.79
CA TRP A 358 7.23 -1.68 7.23
C TRP A 358 6.42 -0.71 8.10
N GLY A 359 6.38 -0.94 9.42
CA GLY A 359 5.73 -0.03 10.36
C GLY A 359 6.33 1.37 10.33
N SER A 360 7.65 1.47 10.16
CA SER A 360 8.33 2.75 10.01
C SER A 360 8.04 3.45 8.70
N ILE A 361 8.06 2.71 7.59
CA ILE A 361 7.80 3.20 6.21
C ILE A 361 6.44 3.90 6.14
N MET A 362 5.44 3.34 6.81
CA MET A 362 4.08 3.88 6.80
C MET A 362 3.88 5.14 7.65
N GLY A 363 4.83 5.52 8.52
CA GLY A 363 4.66 6.62 9.47
C GLY A 363 5.76 7.68 9.46
N ASN A 364 7.02 7.27 9.64
CA ASN A 364 8.11 8.20 9.91
C ASN A 364 8.46 9.13 8.73
N PRO A 365 8.49 8.69 7.46
CA PRO A 365 8.71 9.58 6.32
C PRO A 365 7.67 10.71 6.25
N TYR A 366 6.40 10.39 6.50
CA TYR A 366 5.32 11.39 6.53
C TYR A 366 5.51 12.40 7.66
N ALA A 367 5.97 11.96 8.83
CA ALA A 367 6.28 12.86 9.94
C ALA A 367 7.47 13.80 9.64
N ILE A 368 8.50 13.32 8.95
CA ILE A 368 9.65 14.16 8.51
C ILE A 368 9.16 15.23 7.52
N LEU A 369 8.27 14.85 6.60
CA LEU A 369 7.72 15.73 5.58
C LEU A 369 6.77 16.78 6.17
N SER A 370 5.85 16.39 7.05
CA SER A 370 4.90 17.34 7.66
C SER A 370 5.60 18.45 8.43
N ASN A 371 6.77 18.16 9.02
CA ASN A 371 7.58 19.15 9.74
C ASN A 371 8.34 20.11 8.81
N SER A 372 8.42 19.81 7.51
CA SER A 372 9.27 20.51 6.54
C SER A 372 8.48 21.24 5.45
N ILE A 373 7.15 21.10 5.43
CA ILE A 373 6.27 21.59 4.36
C ILE A 373 5.28 22.66 4.90
N PRO A 374 5.01 23.75 4.16
CA PRO A 374 4.01 24.73 4.56
C PRO A 374 2.59 24.11 4.67
N PRO A 375 1.84 24.39 5.75
CA PRO A 375 0.53 23.76 5.99
C PRO A 375 -0.49 23.92 4.85
N HIS A 376 -0.46 25.06 4.15
CA HIS A 376 -1.36 25.38 3.04
C HIS A 376 -1.04 24.65 1.73
N ARG A 377 0.13 23.99 1.62
CA ARG A 377 0.55 23.21 0.43
C ARG A 377 0.67 21.71 0.70
N THR A 378 0.22 21.24 1.87
CA THR A 378 0.36 19.84 2.30
C THR A 378 -0.16 18.85 1.24
N GLY A 379 -1.34 19.08 0.66
CA GLY A 379 -1.92 18.17 -0.33
C GLY A 379 -1.05 17.96 -1.59
N VAL A 380 -0.50 19.03 -2.15
CA VAL A 380 0.36 18.96 -3.35
C VAL A 380 1.64 18.18 -3.05
N TYR A 381 2.27 18.46 -1.90
CA TYR A 381 3.49 17.75 -1.50
C TYR A 381 3.23 16.28 -1.13
N MET A 382 2.06 15.94 -0.60
CA MET A 382 1.67 14.55 -0.39
C MET A 382 1.53 13.80 -1.73
N GLY A 383 1.01 14.46 -2.77
CA GLY A 383 1.00 13.93 -4.13
C GLY A 383 2.41 13.70 -4.69
N ILE A 384 3.32 14.65 -4.51
CA ILE A 384 4.73 14.49 -4.92
C ILE A 384 5.41 13.36 -4.13
N PHE A 385 5.11 13.21 -2.84
CA PHE A 385 5.65 12.10 -2.06
C PHE A 385 5.18 10.74 -2.60
N ASN A 386 3.92 10.63 -3.03
CA ASN A 386 3.46 9.43 -3.73
C ASN A 386 4.25 9.15 -5.01
N MET A 387 4.69 10.17 -5.75
CA MET A 387 5.60 9.99 -6.90
C MET A 387 6.95 9.41 -6.47
N MET A 388 7.48 9.81 -5.30
CA MET A 388 8.71 9.24 -4.74
C MET A 388 8.56 7.77 -4.32
N ILE A 389 7.32 7.29 -4.13
CA ILE A 389 7.00 5.88 -3.91
C ILE A 389 6.95 5.15 -5.25
N VAL A 390 6.11 5.65 -6.17
CA VAL A 390 5.79 4.96 -7.42
C VAL A 390 6.96 4.90 -8.40
N ILE A 391 7.66 6.02 -8.62
CA ILE A 391 8.71 6.09 -9.64
C ILE A 391 9.80 5.00 -9.41
N PRO A 392 10.31 4.81 -8.18
CA PRO A 392 11.21 3.68 -7.89
C PRO A 392 10.62 2.30 -8.19
N MET A 393 9.33 2.08 -7.95
CA MET A 393 8.66 0.80 -8.27
C MET A 393 8.59 0.58 -9.80
N LEU A 394 8.32 1.64 -10.58
CA LEU A 394 8.34 1.58 -12.04
C LEU A 394 9.76 1.31 -12.56
N LEU A 395 10.77 1.98 -11.98
CA LEU A 395 12.17 1.75 -12.31
C LEU A 395 12.57 0.31 -11.99
N PHE A 396 12.19 -0.22 -10.82
CA PHE A 396 12.42 -1.61 -10.46
C PHE A 396 11.82 -2.56 -11.51
N ALA A 397 10.56 -2.35 -11.89
CA ALA A 397 9.91 -3.19 -12.88
C ALA A 397 10.62 -3.15 -14.24
N ILE A 398 10.98 -1.96 -14.74
CA ILE A 398 11.67 -1.85 -16.04
C ILE A 398 13.08 -2.43 -15.99
N VAL A 399 13.82 -2.24 -14.89
CA VAL A 399 15.21 -2.70 -14.77
C VAL A 399 15.29 -4.20 -14.52
N MET A 400 14.48 -4.72 -13.60
CA MET A 400 14.59 -6.12 -13.17
C MET A 400 13.82 -7.10 -14.05
N SER A 401 12.89 -6.63 -14.87
CA SER A 401 12.03 -7.48 -15.67
C SER A 401 12.20 -7.21 -17.16
N SER A 402 11.76 -8.16 -17.97
CA SER A 402 11.62 -8.00 -19.41
C SER A 402 10.31 -8.65 -19.86
N LEU A 403 9.60 -7.97 -20.74
CA LEU A 403 8.37 -8.43 -21.36
C LEU A 403 8.49 -8.33 -22.87
N ASP A 404 8.50 -9.47 -23.53
CA ASP A 404 8.47 -9.55 -24.99
C ASP A 404 7.02 -9.62 -25.49
N LEU A 405 6.60 -8.58 -26.23
CA LEU A 405 5.29 -8.49 -26.86
C LEU A 405 5.31 -9.02 -28.30
N GLY A 406 6.43 -9.60 -28.76
CA GLY A 406 6.62 -10.15 -30.10
C GLY A 406 6.97 -9.10 -31.18
N PHE A 407 6.61 -7.83 -30.96
CA PHE A 407 7.01 -6.70 -31.82
C PHE A 407 7.89 -5.68 -31.08
N ILE A 408 7.94 -5.74 -29.76
CA ILE A 408 8.80 -4.91 -28.91
C ILE A 408 9.10 -5.67 -27.62
N THR A 409 10.37 -5.67 -27.22
CA THR A 409 10.80 -6.12 -25.90
C THR A 409 10.95 -4.90 -25.00
N LEU A 410 10.24 -4.90 -23.88
CA LEU A 410 10.31 -3.84 -22.88
C LEU A 410 11.09 -4.33 -21.67
N GLY A 411 12.00 -3.50 -21.15
CA GLY A 411 12.78 -3.79 -19.95
C GLY A 411 14.19 -4.30 -20.21
N PHE A 412 14.96 -4.47 -19.13
CA PHE A 412 16.40 -4.80 -19.18
C PHE A 412 16.74 -6.20 -18.67
N ASP A 413 15.81 -6.88 -18.00
CA ASP A 413 16.00 -8.24 -17.44
C ASP A 413 17.23 -8.39 -16.52
N ALA A 414 17.53 -7.36 -15.72
CA ALA A 414 18.66 -7.40 -14.79
C ALA A 414 18.52 -8.54 -13.76
N TYR A 415 17.30 -9.03 -13.51
CA TYR A 415 17.06 -10.21 -12.69
C TYR A 415 17.81 -11.44 -13.23
N LYS A 416 17.68 -11.75 -14.53
CA LYS A 416 18.41 -12.87 -15.14
C LYS A 416 19.89 -12.53 -15.34
N GLN A 417 20.19 -11.34 -15.84
CA GLN A 417 21.56 -10.97 -16.24
C GLN A 417 22.52 -10.74 -15.07
N VAL A 418 22.04 -10.15 -13.98
CA VAL A 418 22.87 -9.75 -12.83
C VAL A 418 22.65 -10.64 -11.62
N LEU A 419 21.39 -11.06 -11.39
CA LEU A 419 21.03 -11.86 -10.21
C LEU A 419 20.88 -13.36 -10.53
N GLY A 420 21.16 -13.77 -11.77
CA GLY A 420 21.14 -15.16 -12.20
C GLY A 420 19.75 -15.80 -12.27
N GLY A 421 18.68 -15.00 -12.24
CA GLY A 421 17.30 -15.49 -12.25
C GLY A 421 16.91 -16.22 -10.96
N ASP A 422 17.58 -15.90 -9.84
CA ASP A 422 17.35 -16.53 -8.55
C ASP A 422 16.70 -15.55 -7.55
N PRO A 423 15.50 -15.85 -7.02
CA PRO A 423 14.81 -14.95 -6.09
C PRO A 423 15.55 -14.81 -4.76
N ARG A 424 16.44 -15.75 -4.41
CA ARG A 424 17.29 -15.63 -3.21
C ARG A 424 18.27 -14.47 -3.35
N ASN A 425 18.88 -14.33 -4.53
CA ASN A 425 19.75 -13.21 -4.85
C ASN A 425 18.96 -11.89 -4.91
N MET A 426 17.72 -11.94 -5.40
CA MET A 426 16.82 -10.79 -5.36
C MET A 426 16.55 -10.33 -3.93
N LEU A 427 16.24 -11.24 -2.99
CA LEU A 427 16.01 -10.83 -1.60
C LEU A 427 17.26 -10.25 -0.93
N MET A 428 18.44 -10.79 -1.21
CA MET A 428 19.70 -10.19 -0.74
C MET A 428 19.91 -8.78 -1.31
N PHE A 429 19.66 -8.59 -2.62
CA PHE A 429 19.67 -7.28 -3.25
C PHE A 429 18.68 -6.31 -2.60
N CYS A 430 17.45 -6.75 -2.35
CA CYS A 430 16.42 -5.96 -1.67
C CYS A 430 16.88 -5.53 -0.27
N GLY A 431 17.49 -6.46 0.47
CA GLY A 431 18.06 -6.17 1.78
C GLY A 431 19.16 -5.12 1.72
N VAL A 432 20.10 -5.23 0.77
CA VAL A 432 21.14 -4.21 0.54
C VAL A 432 20.51 -2.85 0.19
N CYS A 433 19.47 -2.81 -0.64
CA CYS A 433 18.74 -1.58 -0.91
C CYS A 433 18.16 -0.95 0.37
N LEU A 434 17.54 -1.73 1.26
CA LEU A 434 17.03 -1.20 2.54
C LEU A 434 18.16 -0.69 3.45
N LEU A 435 19.33 -1.34 3.47
CA LEU A 435 20.50 -0.84 4.19
C LEU A 435 20.97 0.52 3.63
N LEU A 436 21.05 0.65 2.31
CA LEU A 436 21.40 1.91 1.63
C LEU A 436 20.34 3.00 1.87
N ALA A 437 19.07 2.63 1.92
CA ALA A 437 17.97 3.52 2.29
C ALA A 437 18.17 4.04 3.74
N GLY A 438 18.47 3.14 4.69
CA GLY A 438 18.79 3.49 6.07
C GLY A 438 19.96 4.48 6.19
N LEU A 439 21.05 4.23 5.46
CA LEU A 439 22.20 5.16 5.38
C LEU A 439 21.79 6.52 4.80
N SER A 440 20.97 6.53 3.75
CA SER A 440 20.48 7.76 3.11
C SER A 440 19.63 8.61 4.05
N VAL A 441 18.82 7.99 4.93
CA VAL A 441 18.04 8.72 5.96
C VAL A 441 18.95 9.45 6.94
N LEU A 442 20.11 8.89 7.27
CA LEU A 442 21.05 9.53 8.22
C LEU A 442 21.60 10.86 7.68
N TRP A 443 21.56 11.08 6.37
CA TRP A 443 21.92 12.35 5.71
C TRP A 443 20.80 13.40 5.73
N VAL A 444 19.57 12.99 6.03
CA VAL A 444 18.43 13.87 6.25
C VAL A 444 18.51 14.40 7.69
N ARG A 445 19.09 15.59 7.84
CA ARG A 445 19.20 16.28 9.14
C ARG A 445 18.04 17.23 9.37
N GLU A 446 17.46 17.71 8.27
CA GLU A 446 16.31 18.58 8.20
C GLU A 446 15.04 17.83 8.63
N GLY A 447 14.19 18.42 9.47
CA GLY A 447 12.98 17.77 9.99
C GLY A 447 13.18 16.85 11.21
N ARG A 448 14.43 16.71 11.71
CA ARG A 448 14.66 16.17 13.05
C ARG A 448 14.20 17.20 14.06
N VAL A 449 13.24 16.83 14.92
CA VAL A 449 12.87 17.66 16.08
C VAL A 449 14.13 17.77 16.94
N VAL A 450 14.73 18.96 16.97
CA VAL A 450 15.79 19.26 17.94
C VAL A 450 15.13 19.14 19.31
N ALA A 451 15.62 18.23 20.16
CA ALA A 451 15.18 18.18 21.54
C ALA A 451 15.37 19.58 22.13
N THR A 452 14.26 20.26 22.42
CA THR A 452 14.31 21.56 23.10
C THR A 452 15.11 21.35 24.39
N PRO A 453 16.19 22.11 24.65
CA PRO A 453 16.83 22.07 25.96
C PRO A 453 15.74 22.36 26.98
N ALA A 454 15.62 21.53 28.02
CA ALA A 454 14.68 21.76 29.10
C ALA A 454 14.86 23.22 29.55
N SER A 455 13.86 24.06 29.32
CA SER A 455 13.87 25.43 29.76
C SER A 455 14.02 25.39 31.27
N VAL A 456 15.17 25.84 31.76
CA VAL A 456 15.38 26.15 33.17
C VAL A 456 14.27 27.13 33.54
N GLN A 457 13.28 26.67 34.31
CA GLN A 457 12.33 27.56 34.95
C GLN A 457 13.14 28.44 35.90
N PRO A 458 13.12 29.78 35.76
CA PRO A 458 13.69 30.64 36.78
C PRO A 458 12.87 30.47 38.06
N ALA A 459 13.60 30.28 39.16
CA ALA A 459 13.09 30.06 40.51
C ALA A 459 12.22 31.20 41.03
#